data_AF-A0A831Z6K2-F1
#
_entry.id   AF-A0A831Z6K2-F1
#
_cell.length_a   1.000
_cell.length_b   1.000
_cell.length_c   1.000
_cell.angle_alpha   90.00
_cell.angle_beta   90.00
_cell.angle_gamma   90.00
#
_symmetry.space_group_name_H-M   'P 1'
#
loop_
_entity.id
_entity.type
_entity.pdbx_description
1 polymer ?
#
loop_
_entity_poly.entity_id
_entity_poly.type
_entity_poly.pdbx_seq_one_letter_code
_entity_poly.pdbx_strand_id
1 'polypeptide(L)'
;MASLDISSRYLSPPKVKEISVPSLEKLDKIHVLSYPQREEVNVEKALNQVYSHSIPDKNLIFAREEKAIIFLPNLKLKDTFSYTLGKTIATILEVEKAPEGSIIVVDNLRPYEEIYLFQRNGSSYIITPIVRAVPRDQVLVIRGYANNCEFVKVYAYRAAEDFNASLPPDPYLWLNNATVISNQYELRIDLSSGPASRTGRPLLSENRVLLIYGVPLLANQSWTFISLEELGAEKNVTVNITCAP
;
A
#
# COMPACT_ATOMS: atom_id res chain seq x y z
N MET A 1 8.18 42.24 5.65
CA MET A 1 8.28 40.81 5.30
C MET A 1 7.22 40.08 6.10
N ALA A 2 6.09 39.76 5.46
CA ALA A 2 4.99 39.04 6.09
C ALA A 2 5.21 37.54 5.86
N SER A 3 5.41 36.77 6.92
CA SER A 3 5.41 35.31 6.88
C SER A 3 3.99 34.84 6.61
N LEU A 4 3.73 34.30 5.43
CA LEU A 4 2.50 33.61 5.11
C LEU A 4 2.46 32.31 5.92
N ASP A 5 1.61 32.30 6.94
CA ASP A 5 1.27 31.13 7.74
C ASP A 5 0.37 30.19 6.92
N ILE A 6 0.94 29.10 6.43
CA ILE A 6 0.30 28.10 5.55
C ILE A 6 -0.52 27.09 6.36
N SER A 7 -0.52 27.16 7.70
CA SER A 7 -1.27 26.23 8.57
C SER A 7 -2.80 26.37 8.45
N SER A 8 -3.30 27.47 7.87
CA SER A 8 -4.72 27.80 7.80
C SER A 8 -5.49 27.21 6.61
N ARG A 9 -4.84 26.48 5.69
CA ARG A 9 -5.51 25.90 4.49
C ARG A 9 -5.81 24.41 4.56
N TYR A 10 -5.53 23.76 5.69
CA TYR A 10 -5.98 22.39 5.92
C TYR A 10 -7.42 22.43 6.41
N LEU A 11 -8.35 21.93 5.58
CA LEU A 11 -9.60 21.40 6.10
C LEU A 11 -9.21 20.36 7.15
N SER A 12 -9.54 20.62 8.41
CA SER A 12 -9.38 19.64 9.48
C SER A 12 -9.98 18.32 9.01
N PRO A 13 -9.36 17.16 9.32
CA PRO A 13 -10.01 15.88 9.08
C PRO A 13 -11.44 15.95 9.60
N PRO A 14 -12.45 15.53 8.83
CA PRO A 14 -13.83 15.61 9.27
C PRO A 14 -13.90 14.98 10.66
N LYS A 15 -14.40 15.73 11.64
CA LYS A 15 -14.70 15.20 12.97
C LYS A 15 -15.64 14.03 12.74
N VAL A 16 -15.12 12.80 12.85
CA VAL A 16 -15.92 11.59 12.74
C VAL A 16 -16.90 11.65 13.91
N LYS A 17 -18.14 12.05 13.61
CA LYS A 17 -19.25 11.92 14.54
C LYS A 17 -19.36 10.44 14.87
N GLU A 18 -19.42 10.15 16.15
CA GLU A 18 -19.68 8.82 16.72
C GLU A 18 -20.74 8.10 15.88
N ILE A 19 -20.29 7.12 15.07
CA ILE A 19 -21.17 6.32 14.22
C ILE A 19 -21.68 5.19 15.10
N SER A 20 -22.95 5.27 15.51
CA SER A 20 -23.66 4.12 16.06
C SER A 20 -23.84 3.09 14.93
N VAL A 21 -23.11 1.97 15.01
CA VAL A 21 -23.17 0.90 14.00
C VAL A 21 -23.97 -0.28 14.56
N PRO A 22 -25.05 -0.72 13.89
CA PRO A 22 -25.73 -1.98 14.23
C PRO A 22 -24.84 -3.18 13.87
N SER A 23 -24.73 -4.14 14.80
CA SER A 23 -24.12 -5.47 14.65
C SER A 23 -22.64 -5.52 14.21
N LEU A 24 -21.75 -5.59 15.21
CA LEU A 24 -20.36 -6.03 15.07
C LEU A 24 -20.32 -7.52 14.72
N GLU A 25 -19.94 -7.89 13.49
CA GLU A 25 -19.61 -9.28 13.16
C GLU A 25 -18.22 -9.63 13.69
N LYS A 26 -18.12 -10.72 14.46
CA LYS A 26 -16.84 -11.28 14.90
C LYS A 26 -16.17 -11.96 13.70
N LEU A 27 -14.92 -11.60 13.41
CA LEU A 27 -14.23 -12.01 12.18
C LEU A 27 -13.42 -13.30 12.40
N ASP A 28 -14.02 -14.46 12.12
CA ASP A 28 -13.35 -15.78 12.21
C ASP A 28 -12.14 -15.96 11.27
N LYS A 29 -11.87 -14.98 10.41
CA LYS A 29 -10.79 -14.95 9.41
C LYS A 29 -9.49 -14.29 9.90
N ILE A 30 -9.47 -13.74 11.12
CA ILE A 30 -8.31 -13.06 11.69
C ILE A 30 -7.64 -13.98 12.71
N HIS A 31 -6.37 -14.30 12.46
CA HIS A 31 -5.54 -15.10 13.36
C HIS A 31 -4.43 -14.24 13.94
N VAL A 32 -4.26 -14.27 15.26
CA VAL A 32 -3.25 -13.46 15.97
C VAL A 32 -2.21 -14.37 16.60
N LEU A 33 -0.95 -14.07 16.33
CA LEU A 33 0.20 -14.72 16.94
C LEU A 33 0.99 -13.69 17.75
N SER A 34 1.32 -14.01 19.01
CA SER A 34 2.18 -13.17 19.85
C SER A 34 3.63 -13.18 19.36
N TYR A 35 4.35 -12.07 19.49
CA TYR A 35 5.76 -11.94 19.15
C TYR A 35 6.55 -11.20 20.25
N PRO A 36 7.77 -11.64 20.65
CA PRO A 36 8.47 -12.83 20.18
C PRO A 36 7.82 -14.12 20.70
N GLN A 37 7.85 -15.18 19.89
CA GLN A 37 7.44 -16.50 20.35
C GLN A 37 8.55 -17.14 21.19
N ARG A 38 8.17 -17.84 22.27
CA ARG A 38 9.12 -18.55 23.15
C ARG A 38 9.58 -19.90 22.58
N GLU A 39 8.95 -20.38 21.51
CA GLU A 39 9.36 -21.58 20.77
C GLU A 39 9.76 -21.18 19.35
N GLU A 40 10.74 -21.88 18.79
CA GLU A 40 11.18 -21.77 17.39
C GLU A 40 10.06 -22.27 16.45
N VAL A 41 8.98 -21.51 16.33
CA VAL A 41 8.17 -21.56 15.12
C VAL A 41 9.06 -21.03 14.02
N ASN A 42 9.28 -21.85 13.01
CA ASN A 42 10.05 -21.50 11.82
C ASN A 42 9.28 -20.41 11.06
N VAL A 43 9.34 -19.17 11.56
CA VAL A 43 8.71 -17.99 10.98
C VAL A 43 9.25 -17.82 9.56
N GLU A 44 10.52 -18.17 9.30
CA GLU A 44 11.10 -18.25 7.95
C GLU A 44 10.32 -19.17 7.01
N LYS A 45 9.81 -20.31 7.46
CA LYS A 45 8.97 -21.21 6.63
C LYS A 45 7.56 -20.66 6.39
N ALA A 46 7.00 -19.89 7.33
CA ALA A 46 5.73 -19.18 7.13
C ALA A 46 5.88 -17.93 6.23
N LEU A 47 7.08 -17.35 6.20
CA LEU A 47 7.46 -16.20 5.37
C LEU A 47 7.84 -16.60 3.93
N ASN A 48 8.19 -17.87 3.68
CA ASN A 48 8.67 -18.33 2.36
C ASN A 48 7.59 -18.49 1.28
N GLN A 49 6.33 -18.13 1.53
CA GLN A 49 5.27 -18.05 0.51
C GLN A 49 4.29 -16.89 0.71
N VAL A 50 4.63 -15.89 1.54
CA VAL A 50 3.65 -14.85 1.88
C VAL A 50 4.32 -13.47 1.87
N TYR A 51 3.71 -12.53 1.16
CA TYR A 51 4.12 -11.12 1.10
C TYR A 51 4.26 -10.54 2.52
N SER A 52 5.48 -10.52 3.06
CA SER A 52 5.80 -9.92 4.36
C SER A 52 6.33 -8.51 4.14
N HIS A 53 5.66 -7.49 4.70
CA HIS A 53 6.09 -6.09 4.62
C HIS A 53 6.05 -5.43 6.01
N SER A 54 7.00 -4.51 6.24
CA SER A 54 7.04 -3.64 7.42
C SER A 54 6.37 -2.29 7.11
N ILE A 55 5.81 -1.64 8.13
CA ILE A 55 5.00 -0.42 8.03
C ILE A 55 5.90 0.82 7.95
N PRO A 56 6.51 1.11 6.78
CA PRO A 56 6.37 2.47 6.30
C PRO A 56 5.72 2.53 4.91
N ASP A 57 5.46 1.40 4.26
CA ASP A 57 4.80 1.34 2.96
C ASP A 57 3.28 1.52 3.10
N LYS A 58 2.82 2.73 2.80
CA LYS A 58 1.40 3.05 2.72
C LYS A 58 0.83 2.40 1.45
N ASN A 59 -0.28 1.67 1.60
CA ASN A 59 -1.12 1.10 0.52
C ASN A 59 -0.62 -0.21 -0.12
N LEU A 60 -0.42 -1.26 0.68
CA LEU A 60 -0.24 -2.61 0.12
C LEU A 60 -1.50 -3.06 -0.61
N ILE A 61 -1.36 -3.36 -1.90
CA ILE A 61 -2.45 -3.82 -2.77
C ILE A 61 -2.38 -5.34 -2.87
N PHE A 62 -3.41 -6.00 -2.39
CA PHE A 62 -3.59 -7.44 -2.50
C PHE A 62 -4.60 -7.74 -3.61
N ALA A 63 -4.28 -8.76 -4.40
CA ALA A 63 -5.22 -9.34 -5.33
C ALA A 63 -6.17 -10.24 -4.52
N ARG A 64 -7.49 -10.12 -4.72
CA ARG A 64 -8.55 -10.93 -4.07
C ARG A 64 -8.11 -12.38 -3.76
N GLU A 65 -8.56 -12.87 -2.59
CA GLU A 65 -8.30 -14.23 -2.02
C GLU A 65 -6.87 -14.48 -1.51
N GLU A 66 -6.00 -13.49 -1.59
CA GLU A 66 -4.68 -13.58 -0.96
C GLU A 66 -4.76 -13.40 0.56
N LYS A 67 -3.82 -14.05 1.24
CA LYS A 67 -3.60 -13.93 2.67
C LYS A 67 -2.74 -12.70 2.95
N ALA A 68 -3.20 -11.81 3.82
CA ALA A 68 -2.36 -10.72 4.32
C ALA A 68 -1.71 -11.12 5.64
N ILE A 69 -0.38 -11.00 5.72
CA ILE A 69 0.37 -11.12 6.98
C ILE A 69 0.87 -9.74 7.36
N ILE A 70 0.39 -9.24 8.50
CA ILE A 70 0.68 -7.91 9.02
C ILE A 70 1.53 -8.08 10.27
N PHE A 71 2.77 -7.59 10.22
CA PHE A 71 3.65 -7.56 11.38
C PHE A 71 3.58 -6.20 12.08
N LEU A 72 3.22 -6.23 13.36
CA LEU A 72 3.04 -5.07 14.21
C LEU A 72 4.04 -5.11 15.38
N PRO A 73 5.26 -4.55 15.20
CA PRO A 73 6.23 -4.50 16.28
C PRO A 73 5.75 -3.55 17.39
N ASN A 74 5.92 -3.96 18.65
CA ASN A 74 5.54 -3.18 19.85
C ASN A 74 4.06 -2.78 19.92
N LEU A 75 3.19 -3.54 19.25
CA LEU A 75 1.76 -3.31 19.18
C LEU A 75 1.02 -4.63 19.38
N LYS A 76 -0.01 -4.58 20.20
CA LYS A 76 -0.91 -5.70 20.47
C LYS A 76 -2.29 -5.44 19.89
N LEU A 77 -2.88 -6.45 19.24
CA LEU A 77 -4.28 -6.40 18.84
C LEU A 77 -5.17 -6.44 20.07
N LYS A 78 -6.02 -5.43 20.20
CA LYS A 78 -6.99 -5.29 21.29
C LYS A 78 -8.38 -5.73 20.84
N ASP A 79 -8.82 -5.26 19.67
CA ASP A 79 -10.14 -5.59 19.13
C ASP A 79 -10.14 -5.55 17.60
N THR A 80 -11.16 -6.16 17.00
CA THR A 80 -11.39 -6.17 15.55
C THR A 80 -12.85 -5.87 15.25
N PHE A 81 -13.09 -4.98 14.30
CA PHE A 81 -14.44 -4.68 13.85
C PHE A 81 -14.48 -4.42 12.35
N SER A 82 -15.54 -4.87 11.70
CA SER A 82 -15.79 -4.58 10.30
C SER A 82 -17.10 -3.82 10.12
N TYR A 83 -17.13 -2.93 9.15
CA TYR A 83 -18.37 -2.33 8.65
C TYR A 83 -18.31 -2.17 7.14
N THR A 84 -19.50 -2.07 6.53
CA THR A 84 -19.63 -1.87 5.09
C THR A 84 -20.04 -0.43 4.82
N LEU A 85 -19.31 0.26 3.96
CA LEU A 85 -19.60 1.61 3.48
C LEU A 85 -19.74 1.58 1.95
N GLY A 86 -20.97 1.52 1.46
CA GLY A 86 -21.23 1.36 0.03
C GLY A 86 -20.70 0.01 -0.47
N LYS A 87 -19.72 0.03 -1.37
CA LYS A 87 -19.02 -1.18 -1.87
C LYS A 87 -17.79 -1.56 -1.05
N THR A 88 -17.28 -0.65 -0.22
CA THR A 88 -16.05 -0.85 0.56
C THR A 88 -16.38 -1.56 1.87
N ILE A 89 -15.54 -2.51 2.24
CA ILE A 89 -15.61 -3.22 3.52
C ILE A 89 -14.42 -2.74 4.34
N ALA A 90 -14.65 -1.93 5.36
CA ALA A 90 -13.59 -1.48 6.25
C ALA A 90 -13.44 -2.49 7.39
N THR A 91 -12.25 -3.08 7.51
CA THR A 91 -11.85 -3.95 8.62
C THR A 91 -10.85 -3.21 9.47
N ILE A 92 -11.18 -3.00 10.74
CA ILE A 92 -10.36 -2.23 11.67
C ILE A 92 -9.73 -3.16 12.68
N LEU A 93 -8.43 -2.97 12.84
CA LEU A 93 -7.58 -3.59 13.84
C LEU A 93 -7.29 -2.53 14.91
N GLU A 94 -8.02 -2.54 16.02
CA GLU A 94 -7.72 -1.67 17.15
C GLU A 94 -6.52 -2.23 17.90
N VAL A 95 -5.48 -1.41 18.07
CA VAL A 95 -4.23 -1.81 18.69
C VAL A 95 -3.81 -0.88 19.81
N GLU A 96 -3.04 -1.44 20.73
CA GLU A 96 -2.41 -0.72 21.82
C GLU A 96 -0.91 -0.97 21.87
N LYS A 97 -0.16 -0.06 22.50
CA LYS A 97 1.28 -0.23 22.70
C LYS A 97 1.51 -1.37 23.68
N ALA A 98 2.37 -2.30 23.29
CA ALA A 98 2.80 -3.40 24.15
C ALA A 98 4.30 -3.66 23.93
N PRO A 99 5.04 -4.16 24.95
CA PRO A 99 6.43 -4.59 24.78
C PRO A 99 6.54 -5.75 23.78
N GLU A 100 5.56 -6.67 23.82
CA GLU A 100 5.35 -7.68 22.80
C GLU A 100 4.68 -7.11 21.53
N GLY A 101 5.06 -7.63 20.36
CA GLY A 101 4.40 -7.35 19.08
C GLY A 101 3.35 -8.40 18.72
N SER A 102 2.66 -8.16 17.60
CA SER A 102 1.69 -9.10 17.03
C SER A 102 2.00 -9.41 15.56
N ILE A 103 1.82 -10.67 15.17
CA ILE A 103 1.66 -11.05 13.76
C ILE A 103 0.18 -11.35 13.54
N ILE A 104 -0.45 -10.64 12.61
CA ILE A 104 -1.86 -10.78 12.27
C ILE A 104 -1.94 -11.40 10.88
N VAL A 105 -2.62 -12.53 10.77
CA VAL A 105 -2.94 -13.17 9.49
C VAL A 105 -4.40 -12.93 9.19
N VAL A 106 -4.68 -12.35 8.02
CA VAL A 106 -6.05 -12.12 7.54
C VAL A 106 -6.26 -12.94 6.28
N ASP A 107 -7.11 -13.95 6.41
CA ASP A 107 -7.45 -14.87 5.32
C ASP A 107 -8.70 -14.38 4.56
N ASN A 108 -8.84 -14.87 3.31
CA ASN A 108 -10.05 -14.69 2.49
C ASN A 108 -10.49 -13.22 2.33
N LEU A 109 -9.55 -12.32 2.03
CA LEU A 109 -9.86 -10.92 1.79
C LEU A 109 -10.86 -10.76 0.65
N ARG A 110 -11.98 -10.10 0.96
CA ARG A 110 -13.04 -9.84 0.00
C ARG A 110 -12.63 -8.70 -0.93
N PRO A 111 -13.15 -8.65 -2.18
CA PRO A 111 -12.98 -7.48 -3.03
C PRO A 111 -13.46 -6.21 -2.32
N TYR A 112 -12.70 -5.12 -2.47
CA TYR A 112 -12.97 -3.82 -1.84
C TYR A 112 -12.87 -3.83 -0.31
N GLU A 113 -12.25 -4.87 0.27
CA GLU A 113 -11.92 -4.87 1.68
C GLU A 113 -10.66 -4.06 1.96
N GLU A 114 -10.73 -3.14 2.89
CA GLU A 114 -9.61 -2.32 3.34
C GLU A 114 -9.36 -2.55 4.82
N ILE A 115 -8.10 -2.81 5.17
CA ILE A 115 -7.68 -3.04 6.54
C ILE A 115 -7.04 -1.77 7.08
N TYR A 116 -7.53 -1.31 8.22
CA TYR A 116 -7.06 -0.12 8.90
C TYR A 116 -6.55 -0.47 10.30
N LEU A 117 -5.41 0.10 10.67
CA LEU A 117 -4.90 0.08 12.02
C LEU A 117 -5.44 1.29 12.79
N PHE A 118 -6.06 1.07 13.94
CA PHE A 118 -6.55 2.12 14.82
C PHE A 118 -5.72 2.12 16.11
N GLN A 119 -4.92 3.16 16.29
CA GLN A 119 -4.12 3.33 17.50
C GLN A 119 -4.61 4.52 18.31
N ARG A 120 -4.93 4.30 19.58
CA ARG A 120 -5.34 5.38 20.47
C ARG A 120 -4.17 6.33 20.75
N ASN A 121 -4.40 7.63 20.58
CA ASN A 121 -3.48 8.71 20.91
C ASN A 121 -4.21 9.74 21.78
N GLY A 122 -4.13 9.55 23.11
CA GLY A 122 -4.87 10.33 24.09
C GLY A 122 -6.40 10.17 23.95
N SER A 123 -7.07 11.27 23.61
CA SER A 123 -8.52 11.32 23.34
C SER A 123 -8.89 11.08 21.87
N SER A 124 -7.91 10.84 21.00
CA SER A 124 -8.10 10.65 19.56
C SER A 124 -7.60 9.28 19.08
N TYR A 125 -7.91 8.94 17.83
CA TYR A 125 -7.35 7.77 17.15
C TYR A 125 -6.46 8.21 15.98
N ILE A 126 -5.32 7.55 15.83
CA ILE A 126 -4.53 7.55 14.60
C ILE A 126 -5.01 6.38 13.75
N ILE A 127 -5.44 6.68 12.52
CA ILE A 127 -5.95 5.70 11.58
C ILE A 127 -4.92 5.54 10.46
N THR A 128 -4.40 4.33 10.30
CA THR A 128 -3.40 4.01 9.27
C THR A 128 -3.94 2.93 8.34
N PRO A 129 -4.13 3.18 7.03
CA PRO A 129 -4.47 2.14 6.08
C PRO A 129 -3.28 1.18 5.91
N ILE A 130 -3.54 -0.13 5.96
CA ILE A 130 -2.51 -1.18 5.89
C ILE A 130 -2.64 -1.97 4.60
N VAL A 131 -3.84 -2.45 4.30
CA VAL A 131 -4.12 -3.32 3.15
C VAL A 131 -5.33 -2.82 2.41
N ARG A 132 -5.28 -2.88 1.08
CA ARG A 132 -6.45 -2.80 0.22
C ARG A 132 -6.53 -4.05 -0.64
N ALA A 133 -7.66 -4.76 -0.56
CA ALA A 133 -7.99 -5.89 -1.40
C ALA A 133 -8.77 -5.41 -2.63
N VAL A 134 -8.20 -5.65 -3.81
CA VAL A 134 -8.75 -5.19 -5.09
C VAL A 134 -9.16 -6.42 -5.92
N PRO A 135 -10.25 -6.34 -6.71
CA PRO A 135 -10.56 -7.38 -7.68
C PRO A 135 -9.36 -7.69 -8.59
N ARG A 136 -9.12 -8.97 -8.90
CA ARG A 136 -7.93 -9.38 -9.68
C ARG A 136 -7.83 -8.70 -11.04
N ASP A 137 -8.96 -8.50 -11.70
CA ASP A 137 -9.10 -7.80 -12.99
C ASP A 137 -8.79 -6.30 -12.91
N GLN A 138 -8.73 -5.74 -11.71
CA GLN A 138 -8.45 -4.33 -11.41
C GLN A 138 -7.05 -4.11 -10.84
N VAL A 139 -6.23 -5.16 -10.73
CA VAL A 139 -4.83 -5.07 -10.31
C VAL A 139 -3.92 -5.22 -11.52
N LEU A 140 -3.03 -4.26 -11.72
CA LEU A 140 -1.86 -4.43 -12.58
C LEU A 140 -0.68 -4.87 -11.71
N VAL A 141 -0.09 -6.01 -12.05
CA VAL A 141 1.13 -6.54 -11.44
C VAL A 141 2.31 -6.24 -12.36
N ILE A 142 3.32 -5.55 -11.84
CA ILE A 142 4.58 -5.27 -12.52
C ILE A 142 5.67 -6.00 -11.74
N ARG A 143 6.43 -6.87 -12.40
CA ARG A 143 7.50 -7.64 -11.77
C ARG A 143 8.72 -7.74 -12.67
N GLY A 144 9.85 -8.11 -12.11
CA GLY A 144 11.05 -8.36 -12.90
C GLY A 144 12.31 -8.27 -12.07
N TYR A 145 13.43 -8.11 -12.77
CA TYR A 145 14.72 -7.88 -12.14
C TYR A 145 15.00 -6.38 -12.00
N ALA A 146 15.51 -5.97 -10.84
CA ALA A 146 15.95 -4.61 -10.56
C ALA A 146 17.39 -4.65 -10.00
N ASN A 147 18.37 -4.75 -10.89
CA ASN A 147 19.77 -4.92 -10.48
C ASN A 147 20.31 -3.63 -9.84
N ASN A 148 20.98 -3.76 -8.68
CA ASN A 148 21.54 -2.65 -7.89
C ASN A 148 20.52 -1.58 -7.45
N CYS A 149 19.22 -1.84 -7.61
CA CYS A 149 18.19 -0.94 -7.11
C CYS A 149 17.80 -1.37 -5.69
N GLU A 150 17.59 -0.40 -4.81
CA GLU A 150 16.98 -0.62 -3.50
C GLU A 150 15.45 -0.68 -3.60
N PHE A 151 14.88 0.17 -4.46
CA PHE A 151 13.43 0.27 -4.66
C PHE A 151 13.08 0.42 -6.13
N VAL A 152 11.88 -0.03 -6.48
CA VAL A 152 11.19 0.35 -7.72
C VAL A 152 9.95 1.15 -7.34
N LYS A 153 9.78 2.33 -7.93
CA LYS A 153 8.64 3.24 -7.72
C LYS A 153 7.87 3.40 -9.01
N VAL A 154 6.57 3.60 -8.91
CA VAL A 154 5.72 3.89 -10.08
C VAL A 154 5.01 5.22 -9.90
N TYR A 155 5.01 6.00 -10.99
CA TYR A 155 4.35 7.30 -11.09
C TYR A 155 3.42 7.32 -12.30
N ALA A 156 2.33 8.07 -12.22
CA ALA A 156 1.36 8.22 -13.30
C ALA A 156 1.51 9.58 -14.00
N TYR A 157 1.92 9.57 -15.26
CA TYR A 157 1.98 10.74 -16.13
C TYR A 157 0.87 10.70 -17.18
N ARG A 158 0.56 11.87 -17.73
CA ARG A 158 -0.38 11.98 -18.86
C ARG A 158 0.29 11.48 -20.14
N ALA A 159 1.54 11.87 -20.38
CA ALA A 159 2.36 11.40 -21.48
C ALA A 159 3.81 11.16 -21.04
N ALA A 160 4.57 10.37 -21.80
CA ALA A 160 5.96 10.04 -21.43
C ALA A 160 6.87 11.29 -21.46
N GLU A 161 6.61 12.20 -22.41
CA GLU A 161 7.29 13.47 -22.58
C GLU A 161 7.13 14.46 -21.41
N ASP A 162 6.15 14.26 -20.53
CA ASP A 162 5.95 15.08 -19.34
C ASP A 162 7.01 14.80 -18.26
N PHE A 163 7.73 13.68 -18.34
CA PHE A 163 8.79 13.33 -17.41
C PHE A 163 10.12 13.98 -17.81
N ASN A 164 10.65 14.81 -16.90
CA ASN A 164 11.99 15.37 -17.05
C ASN A 164 13.02 14.48 -16.33
N ALA A 165 13.77 13.68 -17.08
CA ALA A 165 14.82 12.80 -16.54
C ALA A 165 15.97 13.52 -15.83
N SER A 166 16.09 14.85 -15.95
CA SER A 166 17.07 15.65 -15.20
C SER A 166 16.61 15.96 -13.76
N LEU A 167 15.37 15.65 -13.41
CA LEU A 167 14.77 15.87 -12.10
C LEU A 167 14.19 14.55 -11.56
N PRO A 168 14.07 14.39 -10.23
CA PRO A 168 13.32 13.27 -9.67
C PRO A 168 11.83 13.36 -10.11
N PRO A 169 11.12 12.22 -10.22
CA PRO A 169 9.71 12.21 -10.57
C PRO A 169 8.85 13.01 -9.58
N ASP A 170 7.78 13.62 -10.07
CA ASP A 170 6.88 14.42 -9.23
C ASP A 170 6.23 13.52 -8.14
N PRO A 171 6.45 13.79 -6.84
CA PRO A 171 5.88 12.99 -5.76
C PRO A 171 4.35 13.01 -5.73
N TYR A 172 3.69 14.01 -6.34
CA TYR A 172 2.23 14.07 -6.43
C TYR A 172 1.64 13.11 -7.47
N LEU A 173 2.48 12.53 -8.32
CA LEU A 173 2.10 11.52 -9.31
C LEU A 173 2.40 10.10 -8.84
N TRP A 174 2.92 9.94 -7.63
CA TRP A 174 3.31 8.64 -7.07
C TRP A 174 2.10 7.71 -6.87
N LEU A 175 2.22 6.47 -7.35
CA LEU A 175 1.21 5.43 -7.18
C LEU A 175 1.57 4.45 -6.07
N ASN A 176 2.74 3.83 -6.20
CA ASN A 176 3.20 2.79 -5.30
C ASN A 176 4.72 2.59 -5.39
N ASN A 177 5.29 1.80 -4.47
CA ASN A 177 6.67 1.34 -4.52
C ASN A 177 6.75 -0.16 -4.21
N ALA A 178 7.91 -0.76 -4.49
CA ALA A 178 8.30 -2.08 -4.04
C ALA A 178 9.77 -2.05 -3.62
N THR A 179 10.07 -2.72 -2.50
CA THR A 179 11.46 -3.01 -2.11
C THR A 179 12.02 -4.11 -3.00
N VAL A 180 13.27 -3.97 -3.42
CA VAL A 180 13.98 -4.99 -4.21
C VAL A 180 14.63 -6.00 -3.25
N ILE A 181 14.32 -7.28 -3.43
CA ILE A 181 14.88 -8.38 -2.63
C ILE A 181 15.54 -9.36 -3.59
N SER A 182 16.82 -9.67 -3.36
CA SER A 182 17.59 -10.57 -4.23
C SER A 182 17.52 -10.18 -5.71
N ASN A 183 17.62 -8.87 -6.01
CA ASN A 183 17.48 -8.26 -7.34
C ASN A 183 16.12 -8.45 -8.01
N GLN A 184 15.08 -8.90 -7.30
CA GLN A 184 13.73 -9.05 -7.83
C GLN A 184 12.77 -8.11 -7.12
N TYR A 185 11.71 -7.72 -7.82
CA TYR A 185 10.63 -6.93 -7.26
C TYR A 185 9.28 -7.36 -7.84
N GLU A 186 8.23 -7.11 -7.07
CA GLU A 186 6.86 -7.16 -7.52
C GLU A 186 6.12 -5.95 -6.96
N LEU A 187 5.50 -5.18 -7.85
CA LEU A 187 4.73 -3.98 -7.54
C LEU A 187 3.32 -4.14 -8.08
N ARG A 188 2.34 -3.66 -7.32
CA ARG A 188 0.92 -3.79 -7.65
C ARG A 188 0.24 -2.44 -7.66
N ILE A 189 -0.63 -2.24 -8.65
CA ILE A 189 -1.32 -0.98 -8.89
C ILE A 189 -2.83 -1.23 -8.97
N ASP A 190 -3.59 -0.48 -8.17
CA ASP A 190 -5.04 -0.45 -8.22
C ASP A 190 -5.50 0.45 -9.37
N LEU A 191 -6.01 -0.18 -10.44
CA LEU A 191 -6.47 0.51 -11.64
C LEU A 191 -7.82 1.21 -11.47
N SER A 192 -8.54 0.95 -10.36
CA SER A 192 -9.91 1.42 -10.15
C SER A 192 -10.00 2.66 -9.26
N SER A 193 -9.30 2.64 -8.13
CA SER A 193 -9.47 3.61 -7.04
C SER A 193 -8.15 4.07 -6.44
N GLY A 194 -7.05 3.91 -7.19
CA GLY A 194 -5.70 4.31 -6.82
C GLY A 194 -5.60 5.78 -6.35
N PRO A 195 -4.42 6.23 -5.92
CA PRO A 195 -4.27 7.49 -5.18
C PRO A 195 -4.93 8.67 -5.88
N ALA A 196 -5.54 9.57 -5.10
CA ALA A 196 -6.21 10.75 -5.64
C ALA A 196 -5.19 11.81 -6.08
N SER A 197 -5.48 12.46 -7.20
CA SER A 197 -4.81 13.66 -7.67
C SER A 197 -5.14 14.86 -6.78
N ARG A 198 -4.49 16.01 -7.05
CA ARG A 198 -4.78 17.27 -6.35
C ARG A 198 -6.23 17.75 -6.49
N THR A 199 -6.96 17.30 -7.51
CA THR A 199 -8.38 17.65 -7.73
C THR A 199 -9.34 16.67 -7.04
N GLY A 200 -8.82 15.67 -6.32
CA GLY A 200 -9.61 14.66 -5.62
C GLY A 200 -10.08 13.50 -6.50
N ARG A 201 -9.72 13.48 -7.80
CA ARG A 201 -10.02 12.37 -8.72
C ARG A 201 -8.91 11.32 -8.72
N PRO A 202 -9.19 10.02 -8.95
CA PRO A 202 -8.15 8.99 -9.04
C PRO A 202 -7.07 9.35 -10.08
N LEU A 203 -5.78 9.22 -9.74
CA LEU A 203 -4.67 9.60 -10.62
C LEU A 203 -4.75 8.92 -11.99
N LEU A 204 -5.09 7.64 -12.01
CA LEU A 204 -5.20 6.83 -13.23
C LEU A 204 -6.45 7.09 -14.08
N SER A 205 -7.35 7.97 -13.62
CA SER A 205 -8.46 8.44 -14.45
C SER A 205 -8.03 9.49 -15.49
N GLU A 206 -6.91 10.18 -15.24
CA GLU A 206 -6.40 11.26 -16.09
C GLU A 206 -4.97 10.97 -16.60
N ASN A 207 -4.22 10.11 -15.91
CA ASN A 207 -2.82 9.80 -16.22
C ASN A 207 -2.69 8.31 -16.57
N ARG A 208 -2.49 7.99 -17.85
CA ARG A 208 -2.49 6.62 -18.38
C ARG A 208 -1.10 6.07 -18.72
N VAL A 209 -0.06 6.88 -18.57
CA VAL A 209 1.34 6.47 -18.80
C VAL A 209 2.02 6.26 -17.46
N LEU A 210 2.50 5.04 -17.21
CA LEU A 210 3.20 4.67 -15.98
C LEU A 210 4.71 4.81 -16.19
N LEU A 211 5.35 5.67 -15.41
CA LEU A 211 6.80 5.70 -15.27
C LEU A 211 7.19 4.67 -14.20
N ILE A 212 7.99 3.68 -14.58
CA ILE A 212 8.60 2.71 -13.66
C ILE A 212 10.03 3.16 -13.42
N TYR A 213 10.39 3.37 -12.16
CA TYR A 213 11.57 4.12 -11.77
C TYR A 213 12.35 3.41 -10.66
N GLY A 214 13.58 2.99 -10.96
CA GLY A 214 14.53 2.42 -10.01
C GLY A 214 15.23 3.48 -9.16
N VAL A 215 15.52 3.13 -7.91
CA VAL A 215 16.21 3.98 -6.92
C VAL A 215 17.38 3.19 -6.33
N PRO A 216 18.60 3.77 -6.18
CA PRO A 216 18.98 5.15 -6.52
C PRO A 216 19.09 5.41 -8.03
N LEU A 217 18.87 6.66 -8.45
CA LEU A 217 18.92 7.06 -9.86
C LEU A 217 20.37 7.27 -10.34
N LEU A 218 20.76 6.61 -11.44
CA LEU A 218 21.83 7.07 -12.33
C LEU A 218 21.40 6.92 -13.82
N ALA A 219 21.98 7.72 -14.72
CA ALA A 219 21.38 8.08 -16.01
C ALA A 219 20.97 6.91 -16.96
N ASN A 220 19.90 7.18 -17.73
CA ASN A 220 19.33 6.49 -18.90
C ASN A 220 18.87 5.02 -18.81
N GLN A 221 19.17 4.27 -17.75
CA GLN A 221 18.71 2.86 -17.61
C GLN A 221 17.91 2.56 -16.34
N SER A 222 17.73 3.56 -15.46
CA SER A 222 17.00 3.38 -14.20
C SER A 222 15.50 3.66 -14.31
N TRP A 223 14.94 3.80 -15.52
CA TRP A 223 13.50 3.97 -15.69
C TRP A 223 13.01 3.51 -17.07
N THR A 224 11.70 3.22 -17.16
CA THR A 224 11.00 2.94 -18.42
C THR A 224 9.53 3.33 -18.30
N PHE A 225 8.80 3.26 -19.42
CA PHE A 225 7.37 3.57 -19.47
C PHE A 225 6.52 2.36 -19.87
N ILE A 226 5.30 2.36 -19.37
CA ILE A 226 4.21 1.51 -19.84
C ILE A 226 3.01 2.41 -20.14
N SER A 227 2.39 2.25 -21.30
CA SER A 227 1.06 2.83 -21.56
C SER A 227 -0.04 1.85 -21.15
N LEU A 228 -0.95 2.27 -20.27
CA LEU A 228 -2.12 1.47 -19.90
C LEU A 228 -3.06 1.23 -21.09
N GLU A 229 -3.04 2.11 -22.10
CA GLU A 229 -3.83 1.95 -23.31
C GLU A 229 -3.26 0.85 -24.22
N GLU A 230 -1.93 0.78 -24.32
CA GLU A 230 -1.23 -0.24 -25.13
C GLU A 230 -1.28 -1.63 -24.48
N LEU A 231 -1.29 -1.71 -23.15
CA LEU A 231 -1.45 -2.97 -22.43
C LEU A 231 -2.81 -3.65 -22.67
N GLY A 232 -3.86 -2.86 -22.95
CA GLY A 232 -5.21 -3.36 -23.12
C GLY A 232 -5.70 -4.20 -21.93
N ALA A 233 -5.90 -5.49 -22.17
CA ALA A 233 -6.38 -6.44 -21.17
C ALA A 233 -5.26 -7.07 -20.32
N GLU A 234 -3.99 -6.90 -20.68
CA GLU A 234 -2.86 -7.47 -19.94
C GLU A 234 -2.79 -6.89 -18.51
N LYS A 235 -2.59 -7.76 -17.52
CA LYS A 235 -2.54 -7.41 -16.09
C LYS A 235 -1.25 -7.84 -15.41
N ASN A 236 -0.37 -8.56 -16.11
CA ASN A 236 0.92 -8.98 -15.61
C ASN A 236 2.00 -8.56 -16.59
N VAL A 237 2.87 -7.64 -16.17
CA VAL A 237 3.91 -7.10 -17.03
C VAL A 237 5.27 -7.39 -16.41
N THR A 238 6.19 -7.85 -17.24
CA THR A 238 7.58 -8.06 -16.85
C THR A 238 8.42 -6.85 -17.26
N VAL A 239 9.07 -6.20 -16.31
CA VAL A 239 9.91 -5.02 -16.53
C VAL A 239 11.21 -5.16 -15.76
N ASN A 240 12.33 -5.13 -16.50
CA ASN A 240 13.66 -5.17 -15.91
C ASN A 240 14.23 -3.76 -15.85
N ILE A 241 14.84 -3.41 -14.72
CA ILE A 241 15.49 -2.12 -14.46
C ILE A 241 16.91 -2.39 -13.96
N THR A 242 17.82 -1.50 -14.28
CA THR A 242 19.18 -1.53 -13.73
C THR A 242 19.51 -0.17 -13.14
N CYS A 243 19.90 -0.17 -11.88
CA CYS A 243 20.53 0.96 -11.21
C CYS A 243 22.05 0.78 -11.27
N ALA A 244 22.78 1.86 -11.05
CA ALA A 244 24.23 1.76 -10.92
C ALA A 244 24.60 1.06 -9.59
N PRO A 245 25.73 0.34 -9.55
CA PRO A 245 26.24 -0.31 -8.34
C PRO A 245 26.68 0.69 -7.26
#